data_AF-A0A0R0ADC1-F1
#
_entry.id   AF-A0A0R0ADC1-F1
#
_cell.length_a   1.000
_cell.length_b   1.000
_cell.length_c   1.000
_cell.angle_alpha   90.00
_cell.angle_beta   90.00
_cell.angle_gamma   90.00
#
_symmetry.space_group_name_H-M   'P 1'
#
loop_
_entity.id
_entity.type
_entity.pdbx_description
1 polymer ?
#
loop_
_entity_poly.entity_id
_entity_poly.type
_entity_poly.pdbx_seq_one_letter_code
_entity_poly.pdbx_strand_id
1 'polypeptide(L)'
;MARSLAFAYALSLIALAAMVALGRGLLPKPDGFTTFFYMSLVGLLMLPASVMFFRGSRLSSGPLRKLLAYALSAVTAFLGMGSSAAVILVLLGAAKSG
;
A
#
# COMPACT_ATOMS: atom_id res chain seq x y z
N MET A 1 -19.05 -9.03 -8.37
CA MET A 1 -18.17 -8.19 -9.22
C MET A 1 -17.74 -6.88 -8.53
N ALA A 2 -18.66 -6.01 -8.11
CA ALA A 2 -18.30 -4.66 -7.65
C ALA A 2 -17.59 -4.60 -6.28
N ARG A 3 -17.94 -5.47 -5.34
CA ARG A 3 -17.50 -5.35 -3.93
C ARG A 3 -15.99 -5.52 -3.73
N SER A 4 -15.34 -6.50 -4.38
CA SER A 4 -13.89 -6.74 -4.21
C SER A 4 -13.03 -5.64 -4.83
N LEU A 5 -13.41 -5.14 -6.02
CA LEU A 5 -12.75 -4.00 -6.64
C LEU A 5 -13.00 -2.71 -5.86
N ALA A 6 -14.23 -2.45 -5.43
CA ALA A 6 -14.56 -1.28 -4.62
C ALA A 6 -13.77 -1.26 -3.31
N PHE A 7 -13.62 -2.41 -2.66
CA PHE A 7 -12.81 -2.53 -1.45
C PHE A 7 -11.32 -2.31 -1.72
N ALA A 8 -10.79 -2.86 -2.80
CA ALA A 8 -9.41 -2.61 -3.21
C ALA A 8 -9.14 -1.11 -3.44
N TYR A 9 -10.03 -0.44 -4.17
CA TYR A 9 -9.95 1.02 -4.38
C TYR A 9 -10.06 1.79 -3.07
N ALA A 10 -11.01 1.43 -2.19
CA ALA A 10 -11.16 2.09 -0.89
C ALA A 10 -9.89 1.94 -0.04
N LEU A 11 -9.30 0.74 0.00
CA LEU A 11 -8.08 0.47 0.75
C LEU A 11 -6.89 1.28 0.21
N SER A 12 -6.76 1.36 -1.11
CA SER A 12 -5.72 2.17 -1.76
C SER A 12 -5.89 3.67 -1.50
N LEU A 13 -7.13 4.18 -1.53
CA LEU A 13 -7.42 5.58 -1.24
C LEU A 13 -7.14 5.93 0.23
N ILE A 14 -7.54 5.06 1.16
CA ILE A 14 -7.26 5.24 2.59
C ILE A 14 -5.76 5.27 2.85
N ALA A 15 -5.03 4.31 2.28
CA ALA A 15 -3.58 4.25 2.47
C ALA A 15 -2.86 5.44 1.82
N LEU A 16 -3.31 5.92 0.65
CA LEU A 16 -2.79 7.15 0.05
C LEU A 16 -3.06 8.37 0.95
N ALA A 17 -4.30 8.51 1.45
CA ALA A 17 -4.67 9.60 2.34
C ALA A 17 -3.85 9.57 3.63
N ALA A 18 -3.62 8.39 4.21
CA ALA A 18 -2.79 8.20 5.39
C ALA A 18 -1.31 8.54 5.13
N MET A 19 -0.74 8.14 3.99
CA MET A 19 0.62 8.53 3.61
C MET A 19 0.77 10.04 3.41
N VAL A 20 -0.21 10.69 2.76
CA VAL A 20 -0.21 12.14 2.58
C VAL A 20 -0.35 12.87 3.92
N ALA A 21 -1.20 12.36 4.82
CA ALA A 21 -1.38 12.94 6.14
C ALA A 21 -0.11 12.83 6.99
N LEU A 22 0.57 11.68 6.93
CA LEU A 22 1.88 11.46 7.57
C LEU A 22 2.96 12.36 6.97
N GLY A 23 3.04 12.47 5.64
CA GLY A 23 4.04 13.28 4.95
C GLY A 23 3.86 14.78 5.14
N ARG A 24 2.61 15.23 5.34
CA ARG A 24 2.31 16.64 5.69
C ARG A 24 2.52 16.97 7.15
N GLY A 25 2.87 16.01 7.99
CA GLY A 25 3.07 16.23 9.42
C GLY A 25 1.78 16.62 10.15
N LEU A 26 0.62 16.11 9.70
CA LEU A 26 -0.65 16.31 10.41
C LEU A 26 -0.68 15.62 11.79
N LEU A 27 0.27 14.71 12.04
CA LEU A 27 0.52 14.13 13.36
C LEU A 27 1.69 14.89 14.03
N PRO A 28 1.62 15.15 15.36
CA PRO A 28 2.68 15.84 16.09
C PRO A 28 4.02 15.15 15.84
N LYS A 29 4.98 15.92 15.31
CA LYS A 29 6.24 15.50 14.69
C LYS A 29 6.86 14.26 15.33
N PRO A 30 6.65 13.06 14.76
CA PRO A 30 7.51 11.92 15.03
C PRO A 30 8.87 12.19 14.39
N ASP A 31 9.95 11.66 14.98
CA ASP A 31 11.27 11.68 14.32
C ASP A 31 11.17 11.15 12.87
N GLY A 32 12.13 11.52 12.01
CA GLY A 32 12.14 11.08 10.61
C GLY A 32 12.05 9.55 10.47
N PHE A 33 12.67 8.82 11.41
CA PHE A 33 12.59 7.37 11.52
C PHE A 33 11.16 6.87 11.84
N THR A 34 10.50 7.48 12.81
CA THR A 34 9.15 7.10 13.25
C THR A 34 8.13 7.38 12.15
N THR A 35 8.31 8.48 11.40
CA THR A 35 7.50 8.80 10.22
C THR A 35 7.69 7.77 9.11
N PHE A 36 8.94 7.38 8.82
CA PHE A 36 9.27 6.32 7.85
C PHE A 36 8.65 4.97 8.23
N PHE A 37 8.69 4.59 9.51
CA PHE A 37 8.10 3.36 10.01
C PHE A 37 6.57 3.36 9.86
N TYR A 38 5.89 4.45 10.22
CA TYR A 38 4.44 4.55 10.03
C TYR A 38 4.04 4.55 8.55
N MET A 39 4.78 5.22 7.68
CA MET A 39 4.54 5.15 6.23
C MET A 39 4.70 3.71 5.71
N SER A 40 5.71 2.99 6.18
CA SER A 40 5.95 1.59 5.81
C SER A 40 4.84 0.67 6.33
N LEU A 41 4.33 0.89 7.55
CA LEU A 41 3.17 0.17 8.09
C LEU A 41 1.90 0.41 7.26
N VAL A 42 1.63 1.65 6.86
CA VAL A 42 0.51 1.96 5.96
C VAL A 42 0.70 1.31 4.59
N GLY A 43 1.93 1.29 4.09
CA GLY A 43 2.29 0.66 2.81
C GLY A 43 2.05 -0.86 2.78
N LEU A 44 2.08 -1.56 3.92
CA LEU A 44 1.71 -2.98 4.00
C LEU A 44 0.26 -3.24 3.55
N LEU A 45 -0.64 -2.28 3.69
CA LEU A 45 -2.02 -2.38 3.21
C LEU A 45 -2.11 -2.52 1.69
N MET A 46 -1.04 -2.17 0.94
CA MET A 46 -1.00 -2.37 -0.50
C MET A 46 -0.97 -3.86 -0.90
N LEU A 47 -0.47 -4.76 -0.04
CA LEU A 47 -0.47 -6.20 -0.31
C LEU A 47 -1.90 -6.78 -0.42
N PRO A 48 -2.78 -6.64 0.60
CA PRO A 48 -4.15 -7.12 0.47
C PRO A 48 -4.92 -6.39 -0.66
N ALA A 49 -4.64 -5.10 -0.90
CA ALA A 49 -5.21 -4.38 -2.03
C ALA A 49 -4.82 -5.02 -3.38
N SER A 50 -3.55 -5.39 -3.56
CA SER A 50 -3.05 -6.04 -4.78
C SER A 50 -3.77 -7.36 -5.07
N VAL A 51 -3.94 -8.21 -4.05
CA VAL A 51 -4.66 -9.48 -4.16
C VAL A 51 -6.12 -9.24 -4.57
N MET A 52 -6.76 -8.21 -4.02
CA MET A 52 -8.15 -7.89 -4.36
C MET A 52 -8.30 -7.30 -5.77
N PHE A 53 -7.35 -6.48 -6.24
CA PHE A 53 -7.30 -6.03 -7.64
C PHE A 53 -7.13 -7.20 -8.60
N PHE A 54 -6.25 -8.15 -8.29
CA PHE A 54 -6.04 -9.35 -9.10
C PHE A 54 -7.26 -10.27 -9.15
N ARG A 55 -7.91 -10.51 -8.00
CA ARG A 55 -9.17 -11.29 -7.96
C ARG A 55 -10.29 -10.57 -8.71
N GLY A 56 -10.34 -9.24 -8.61
CA GLY A 56 -11.28 -8.40 -9.33
C GLY A 56 -11.07 -8.38 -10.85
N SER A 57 -9.81 -8.43 -11.32
CA SER A 57 -9.47 -8.41 -12.74
C SER A 57 -9.88 -9.70 -13.45
N ARG A 58 -9.68 -10.86 -12.82
CA ARG A 58 -10.10 -12.18 -13.35
C ARG A 58 -11.60 -12.25 -13.65
N LEU A 59 -12.40 -11.54 -12.86
CA LEU A 59 -13.86 -11.53 -12.98
C LEU A 59 -14.38 -10.44 -13.93
N SER A 60 -13.58 -9.46 -14.36
CA SER A 60 -14.02 -8.37 -15.24
C SER A 60 -14.23 -8.86 -16.69
N SER A 61 -15.19 -8.31 -17.43
CA SER A 61 -15.43 -8.64 -18.85
C SER A 61 -14.74 -7.68 -19.83
N GLY A 62 -14.46 -6.44 -19.42
CA GLY A 62 -13.84 -5.43 -20.30
C GLY A 62 -12.31 -5.57 -20.39
N PRO A 63 -11.71 -5.60 -21.60
CA PRO A 63 -10.26 -5.76 -21.78
C PRO A 63 -9.45 -4.60 -21.19
N LEU A 64 -9.88 -3.35 -21.42
CA LEU A 64 -9.26 -2.15 -20.84
C LEU A 64 -9.28 -2.18 -19.30
N ARG A 65 -10.42 -2.57 -18.71
CA ARG A 65 -10.58 -2.66 -17.26
C ARG A 65 -9.71 -3.75 -16.64
N LYS A 66 -9.50 -4.88 -17.35
CA LYS A 66 -8.55 -5.93 -16.93
C LYS A 66 -7.12 -5.41 -16.92
N LEU A 67 -6.70 -4.76 -18.00
CA LEU A 67 -5.35 -4.21 -18.15
C LEU A 67 -5.03 -3.22 -17.03
N LEU A 68 -5.94 -2.28 -16.75
CA LEU A 68 -5.80 -1.33 -15.65
C LEU A 68 -5.76 -2.03 -14.28
N ALA A 69 -6.62 -3.03 -14.04
CA ALA A 69 -6.64 -3.75 -12.77
C ALA A 69 -5.38 -4.60 -12.55
N TYR A 70 -4.81 -5.18 -13.60
CA TYR A 70 -3.52 -5.89 -13.52
C TYR A 70 -2.35 -4.93 -13.27
N ALA A 71 -2.32 -3.78 -13.95
CA ALA A 71 -1.31 -2.76 -13.71
C ALA A 71 -1.36 -2.25 -12.26
N LEU A 72 -2.57 -1.92 -11.76
CA LEU A 72 -2.78 -1.51 -10.37
C LEU A 72 -2.38 -2.61 -9.38
N SER A 73 -2.71 -3.87 -9.68
CA SER A 73 -2.28 -5.01 -8.86
C SER A 73 -0.75 -5.12 -8.80
N ALA A 74 -0.04 -4.95 -9.91
CA ALA A 74 1.41 -5.01 -9.94
C ALA A 74 2.04 -3.87 -9.12
N VAL A 75 1.58 -2.63 -9.34
CA VAL A 75 2.09 -1.45 -8.62
C VAL A 75 1.87 -1.58 -7.11
N THR A 76 0.66 -1.99 -6.70
CA THR A 76 0.35 -2.18 -5.28
C THR A 76 1.14 -3.34 -4.66
N ALA A 77 1.42 -4.41 -5.42
CA ALA A 77 2.28 -5.49 -4.96
C ALA A 77 3.73 -5.00 -4.74
N PHE A 78 4.30 -4.24 -5.68
CA PHE A 78 5.66 -3.67 -5.54
C PHE A 78 5.77 -2.73 -4.34
N LEU A 79 4.82 -1.81 -4.18
CA LEU A 79 4.77 -0.90 -3.03
C LEU A 79 4.63 -1.67 -1.71
N GLY A 80 3.78 -2.70 -1.69
CA GLY A 80 3.59 -3.57 -0.54
C GLY A 80 4.87 -4.33 -0.17
N MET A 81 5.57 -4.91 -1.15
CA MET A 81 6.84 -5.62 -0.93
C MET A 81 7.94 -4.69 -0.41
N GLY A 82 8.08 -3.48 -0.99
CA GLY A 82 9.04 -2.48 -0.52
C GLY A 82 8.75 -2.05 0.92
N SER A 83 7.47 -1.89 1.25
CA SER A 83 7.02 -1.55 2.61
C SER A 83 7.29 -2.69 3.60
N SER A 84 7.07 -3.95 3.20
CA SER A 84 7.42 -5.12 4.00
C SER A 84 8.92 -5.20 4.27
N ALA A 85 9.75 -4.97 3.25
CA ALA A 85 11.20 -4.95 3.42
C ALA A 85 11.63 -3.86 4.42
N ALA A 86 11.07 -2.64 4.29
CA ALA A 86 11.33 -1.55 5.22
C ALA A 86 10.93 -1.89 6.67
N VAL A 87 9.75 -2.48 6.88
CA VAL A 87 9.31 -2.92 8.21
C VAL A 87 10.22 -4.01 8.76
N ILE A 88 10.61 -5.01 7.96
CA ILE A 88 11.52 -6.08 8.38
C ILE A 88 12.88 -5.51 8.78
N LEU A 89 13.45 -4.60 7.99
CA LEU A 89 14.73 -3.94 8.32
C LEU A 89 14.66 -3.14 9.63
N VAL A 90 13.52 -2.49 9.90
CA VAL A 90 13.28 -1.81 11.18
C VAL A 90 13.16 -2.80 12.33
N LEU A 91 12.39 -3.87 12.17
CA LEU A 91 12.18 -4.89 13.21
C LEU A 91 13.45 -5.67 13.55
N LEU A 92 14.32 -5.91 12.57
CA LEU A 92 15.62 -6.55 12.76
C LEU A 92 16.66 -5.61 13.40
N GLY A 93 16.30 -4.36 13.68
CA GLY A 93 17.22 -3.34 14.22
C GLY A 93 18.24 -2.83 13.20
N ALA A 94 18.28 -3.39 11.99
CA ALA A 94 19.21 -3.02 10.93
C ALA A 94 18.98 -1.59 10.40
N ALA A 95 17.76 -1.06 10.51
CA ALA A 95 17.43 0.31 10.09
C ALA A 95 17.70 1.37 11.15
N LYS A 96 18.04 1.00 12.40
CA LYS A 96 18.42 1.96 13.44
C LYS A 96 19.93 2.16 13.35
N SER A 97 20.38 3.11 12.53
CA SER A 97 21.75 3.61 12.63
C SER A 97 21.93 4.24 14.01
N GLY A 98 22.93 3.78 14.76
CA GLY A 98 23.44 4.50 15.93
C GLY A 98 23.90 5.90 15.59
#